data_AF-A0A2V6HZM1-F1
#
_entry.id   AF-A0A2V6HZM1-F1
#
_cell.length_a   1.000
_cell.length_b   1.000
_cell.length_c   1.000
_cell.angle_alpha   90.00
_cell.angle_beta   90.00
_cell.angle_gamma   90.00
#
_symmetry.space_group_name_H-M   'P 1'
#
loop_
_entity.id
_entity.type
_entity.pdbx_description
1 polymer ?
#
loop_
_entity_poly.entity_id
_entity_poly.type
_entity_poly.pdbx_seq_one_letter_code
_entity_poly.pdbx_strand_id
1 'polypeptide(L)'
;DGGWGAFDKNVTTPWLEDMPFADHNAILDPTCSDLTARTLELLGYIGFDRRAKCVRDAIKYLIDTQDEDGSWYGRWGVNYIYGTWQVLRGLRAIGEDMTQDWILRGRDWLESCQNNDAGWGETCGTYENPSTKGIGESTASQTAWAIMGICACGDLDRPSIQRGLRYLLRSQNPDGSWDEEQITGTGFPGVFYLKYDMYRQNFPLLALATYVNARNGLTYRPGFYRCD
;
A
#
# COMPACT_ATOMS: atom_id res chain seq x y z
N ASP A 1 -9.61 -17.95 3.75
CA ASP A 1 -10.06 -16.69 4.41
C ASP A 1 -10.57 -15.64 3.42
N GLY A 2 -10.15 -15.68 2.16
CA GLY A 2 -10.55 -14.70 1.13
C GLY A 2 -9.41 -13.80 0.70
N GLY A 3 -8.23 -13.88 1.33
CA GLY A 3 -7.04 -13.16 0.91
C GLY A 3 -6.19 -13.94 -0.10
N TRP A 4 -5.09 -13.30 -0.53
CA TRP A 4 -4.08 -13.88 -1.41
C TRP A 4 -2.70 -13.86 -0.76
N GLY A 5 -2.00 -14.99 -0.87
CA GLY A 5 -0.54 -15.08 -0.67
C GLY A 5 0.21 -14.68 -1.94
N ALA A 6 1.53 -14.80 -1.92
CA ALA A 6 2.40 -14.40 -3.02
C ALA A 6 2.47 -15.42 -4.17
N PHE A 7 2.49 -16.71 -3.84
CA PHE A 7 2.79 -17.80 -4.77
C PHE A 7 1.75 -18.91 -4.70
N ASP A 8 1.37 -19.35 -3.50
CA ASP A 8 0.63 -20.58 -3.29
C ASP A 8 -0.66 -20.39 -2.50
N LYS A 9 -1.62 -21.28 -2.76
CA LYS A 9 -2.90 -21.31 -2.07
C LYS A 9 -2.81 -22.23 -0.86
N ASN A 10 -3.18 -21.71 0.31
CA ASN A 10 -3.33 -22.48 1.56
C ASN A 10 -2.02 -23.11 2.09
N VAL A 11 -0.86 -22.50 1.84
CA VAL A 11 0.41 -22.89 2.47
C VAL A 11 0.54 -22.16 3.82
N THR A 12 -0.32 -22.56 4.77
CA THR A 12 -0.53 -21.86 6.04
C THR A 12 -0.50 -22.78 7.25
N THR A 13 0.18 -23.92 7.15
CA THR A 13 0.19 -24.96 8.18
C THR A 13 1.18 -24.59 9.31
N PRO A 14 0.72 -24.16 10.50
CA PRO A 14 1.58 -23.45 11.45
C PRO A 14 2.74 -24.29 12.00
N TRP A 15 2.54 -25.60 12.22
CA TRP A 15 3.58 -26.46 12.79
C TRP A 15 4.81 -26.60 11.90
N LEU A 16 4.73 -26.24 10.60
CA LEU A 16 5.89 -26.24 9.71
C LEU A 16 6.92 -25.19 10.14
N GLU A 17 6.52 -24.12 10.83
CA GLU A 17 7.41 -23.11 11.40
C GLU A 17 8.14 -23.59 12.66
N ASP A 18 7.68 -24.67 13.29
CA ASP A 18 8.32 -25.27 14.47
C ASP A 18 9.50 -26.20 14.09
N MET A 19 9.76 -26.40 12.81
CA MET A 19 10.84 -27.27 12.35
C MET A 19 12.22 -26.61 12.57
N PRO A 20 13.26 -27.35 12.96
CA PRO A 20 14.58 -26.77 13.28
C PRO A 20 15.26 -26.00 12.15
N PHE A 21 14.84 -26.23 10.90
CA PHE A 21 15.33 -25.55 9.69
C PHE A 21 14.36 -24.47 9.18
N ALA A 22 13.21 -24.29 9.83
CA ALA A 22 12.25 -23.23 9.53
C ALA A 22 12.67 -21.92 10.18
N ASP A 23 13.96 -21.62 10.17
CA ASP A 23 14.42 -20.33 10.65
C ASP A 23 13.75 -19.24 9.81
N HIS A 24 13.26 -18.20 10.49
CA HIS A 24 12.73 -16.98 9.87
C HIS A 24 11.31 -17.02 9.26
N ASN A 25 10.45 -17.98 9.63
CA ASN A 25 9.03 -18.04 9.20
C ASN A 25 8.83 -17.99 7.67
N ALA A 26 9.83 -18.44 6.91
CA ALA A 26 9.86 -18.33 5.45
C ALA A 26 9.20 -19.51 4.73
N ILE A 27 8.72 -20.52 5.47
CA ILE A 27 8.12 -21.73 4.90
C ILE A 27 6.66 -21.52 4.49
N LEU A 28 5.97 -20.59 5.14
CA LEU A 28 4.57 -20.33 4.88
C LEU A 28 4.38 -19.19 3.86
N ASP A 29 3.28 -19.26 3.13
CA ASP A 29 2.79 -18.20 2.26
C ASP A 29 1.36 -17.82 2.68
N PRO A 30 1.20 -17.21 3.87
CA PRO A 30 -0.09 -16.77 4.34
C PRO A 30 -0.60 -15.60 3.51
N THR A 31 -1.92 -15.48 3.45
CA THR A 31 -2.55 -14.34 2.81
C THR A 31 -2.18 -13.03 3.49
N CYS A 32 -2.06 -11.96 2.72
CA CYS A 32 -1.75 -10.62 3.23
C CYS A 32 -2.58 -9.52 2.57
N SER A 33 -2.77 -8.41 3.30
CA SER A 33 -3.65 -7.29 2.89
C SER A 33 -3.15 -6.58 1.63
N ASP A 34 -1.84 -6.38 1.50
CA ASP A 34 -1.23 -5.71 0.35
C ASP A 34 -1.43 -6.48 -0.96
N LEU A 35 -1.25 -7.80 -0.97
CA LEU A 35 -1.49 -8.64 -2.16
C LEU A 35 -2.96 -8.87 -2.45
N THR A 36 -3.79 -9.01 -1.42
CA THR A 36 -5.25 -9.09 -1.57
C THR A 36 -5.77 -7.81 -2.24
N ALA A 37 -5.30 -6.65 -1.80
CA ALA A 37 -5.68 -5.37 -2.38
C ALA A 37 -5.08 -5.13 -3.78
N ARG A 38 -3.84 -5.58 -4.04
CA ARG A 38 -3.28 -5.59 -5.40
C ARG A 38 -4.12 -6.44 -6.35
N THR A 39 -4.63 -7.56 -5.86
CA THR A 39 -5.53 -8.43 -6.64
C THR A 39 -6.85 -7.71 -6.91
N LEU A 40 -7.46 -7.06 -5.92
CA LEU A 40 -8.66 -6.22 -6.14
C LEU A 40 -8.41 -5.12 -7.18
N GLU A 41 -7.24 -4.49 -7.13
CA GLU A 41 -6.84 -3.47 -8.10
C GLU A 41 -6.83 -4.02 -9.53
N LEU A 42 -6.15 -5.17 -9.74
CA LEU A 42 -6.12 -5.85 -11.04
C LEU A 42 -7.53 -6.24 -11.49
N LEU A 43 -8.31 -6.87 -10.61
CA LEU A 43 -9.66 -7.33 -10.91
C LEU A 43 -10.57 -6.17 -11.38
N GLY A 44 -10.46 -5.00 -10.76
CA GLY A 44 -11.16 -3.79 -11.20
C GLY A 44 -10.80 -3.38 -12.62
N TYR A 45 -9.53 -3.50 -13.01
CA TYR A 45 -9.09 -3.14 -14.37
C TYR A 45 -9.49 -4.13 -15.45
N ILE A 46 -9.70 -5.40 -15.09
CA ILE A 46 -10.14 -6.44 -16.02
C ILE A 46 -11.67 -6.68 -15.97
N GLY A 47 -12.42 -5.77 -15.34
CA GLY A 47 -13.88 -5.72 -15.43
C GLY A 47 -14.64 -6.57 -14.42
N PHE A 48 -14.00 -7.03 -13.36
CA PHE A 48 -14.72 -7.64 -12.23
C PHE A 48 -15.40 -6.54 -11.41
N ASP A 49 -16.48 -6.92 -10.71
CA ASP A 49 -17.21 -6.02 -9.83
C ASP A 49 -17.45 -6.67 -8.44
N ARG A 50 -18.07 -5.89 -7.55
CA ARG A 50 -18.42 -6.27 -6.18
C ARG A 50 -19.38 -7.48 -6.08
N ARG A 51 -19.97 -7.93 -7.20
CA ARG A 51 -20.86 -9.11 -7.25
C ARG A 51 -20.08 -10.40 -7.51
N ALA A 52 -18.81 -10.33 -7.88
CA ALA A 52 -17.96 -11.51 -7.94
C ALA A 52 -17.71 -12.07 -6.53
N LYS A 53 -17.82 -13.39 -6.35
CA LYS A 53 -17.60 -14.02 -5.04
C LYS A 53 -16.20 -13.74 -4.49
N CYS A 54 -15.18 -13.88 -5.34
CA CYS A 54 -13.78 -13.61 -4.97
C CYS A 54 -13.58 -12.18 -4.47
N VAL A 55 -14.24 -11.19 -5.09
CA VAL A 55 -14.18 -9.78 -4.67
C VAL A 55 -14.82 -9.58 -3.30
N ARG A 56 -16.03 -10.13 -3.07
CA ARG A 56 -16.68 -10.03 -1.75
C ARG A 56 -15.86 -10.66 -0.64
N ASP A 57 -15.30 -11.84 -0.90
CA ASP A 57 -14.45 -12.53 0.07
C ASP A 57 -13.17 -11.73 0.37
N ALA A 58 -12.56 -11.12 -0.66
CA ALA A 58 -11.40 -10.24 -0.51
C ALA A 58 -11.69 -8.99 0.32
N ILE A 59 -12.83 -8.33 0.08
CA ILE A 59 -13.24 -7.15 0.84
C ILE A 59 -13.50 -7.54 2.29
N LYS A 60 -14.18 -8.67 2.53
CA LYS A 60 -14.38 -9.18 3.88
C LYS A 60 -13.05 -9.43 4.58
N TYR A 61 -12.10 -10.09 3.90
CA TYR A 61 -10.76 -10.31 4.43
C TYR A 61 -10.09 -8.98 4.84
N LEU A 62 -10.13 -7.96 3.98
CA LEU A 62 -9.54 -6.65 4.29
C LEU A 62 -10.22 -5.93 5.46
N ILE A 63 -11.53 -6.09 5.63
CA ILE A 63 -12.24 -5.58 6.81
C ILE A 63 -11.77 -6.31 8.06
N ASP A 64 -11.64 -7.63 7.99
CA ASP A 64 -11.26 -8.48 9.13
C ASP A 64 -9.77 -8.30 9.52
N THR A 65 -8.91 -7.81 8.61
CA THR A 65 -7.47 -7.59 8.83
C THR A 65 -7.07 -6.13 9.00
N GLN A 66 -8.04 -5.21 9.13
CA GLN A 66 -7.75 -3.82 9.48
C GLN A 66 -7.45 -3.71 10.98
N ASP A 67 -6.38 -2.99 11.32
CA ASP A 67 -6.06 -2.69 12.70
C ASP A 67 -7.02 -1.64 13.29
N GLU A 68 -7.12 -1.57 14.63
CA GLU A 68 -8.04 -0.65 15.32
C GLU A 68 -7.81 0.82 14.97
N ASP A 69 -6.57 1.20 14.66
CA ASP A 69 -6.18 2.54 14.24
C ASP A 69 -6.55 2.86 12.77
N GLY A 70 -7.06 1.88 12.03
CA GLY A 70 -7.45 1.99 10.63
C GLY A 70 -6.38 1.55 9.62
N SER A 71 -5.17 1.25 10.07
CA SER A 71 -4.07 0.83 9.19
C SER A 71 -4.18 -0.62 8.74
N TRP A 72 -3.42 -0.96 7.69
CA TRP A 72 -3.20 -2.35 7.28
C TRP A 72 -1.71 -2.66 7.23
N TYR A 73 -1.34 -3.83 7.75
CA TYR A 73 0.01 -4.37 7.69
C TYR A 73 0.49 -4.56 6.24
N GLY A 74 1.72 -4.11 5.95
CA GLY A 74 2.40 -4.36 4.68
C GLY A 74 3.33 -5.56 4.81
N ARG A 75 3.10 -6.63 4.04
CA ARG A 75 3.93 -7.84 4.09
C ARG A 75 5.19 -7.71 3.23
N TRP A 76 5.11 -6.94 2.13
CA TRP A 76 6.14 -6.87 1.09
C TRP A 76 6.79 -5.49 0.92
N GLY A 77 6.25 -4.46 1.57
CA GLY A 77 6.80 -3.11 1.61
C GLY A 77 6.65 -2.54 3.00
N VAL A 78 7.63 -1.75 3.44
CA VAL A 78 7.72 -1.21 4.80
C VAL A 78 6.73 -0.05 4.98
N ASN A 79 5.79 -0.12 5.91
CA ASN A 79 5.05 -1.29 6.41
C ASN A 79 3.56 -0.94 6.34
N TYR A 80 3.04 -0.26 7.36
CA TYR A 80 1.64 0.11 7.43
C TYR A 80 1.28 1.23 6.44
N ILE A 81 2.23 2.11 6.09
CA ILE A 81 2.03 3.08 4.99
C ILE A 81 1.81 2.34 3.67
N TYR A 82 2.65 1.32 3.39
CA TYR A 82 2.57 0.52 2.18
C TYR A 82 1.26 -0.28 2.12
N GLY A 83 0.95 -1.02 3.18
CA GLY A 83 -0.27 -1.83 3.26
C GLY A 83 -1.52 -0.97 3.12
N THR A 84 -1.61 0.13 3.88
CA THR A 84 -2.78 1.02 3.88
C THR A 84 -3.00 1.69 2.53
N TRP A 85 -1.95 2.23 1.90
CA TRP A 85 -2.05 2.79 0.55
C TRP A 85 -2.60 1.76 -0.45
N GLN A 86 -2.03 0.55 -0.43
CA GLN A 86 -2.40 -0.46 -1.42
C GLN A 86 -3.85 -0.91 -1.24
N VAL A 87 -4.31 -1.04 0.00
CA VAL A 87 -5.72 -1.33 0.32
C VAL A 87 -6.65 -0.25 -0.21
N LEU A 88 -6.42 1.01 0.13
CA LEU A 88 -7.27 2.12 -0.33
C LEU A 88 -7.34 2.19 -1.86
N ARG A 89 -6.21 1.98 -2.52
CA ARG A 89 -6.12 2.00 -3.98
C ARG A 89 -6.86 0.82 -4.64
N GLY A 90 -6.73 -0.38 -4.07
CA GLY A 90 -7.45 -1.57 -4.55
C GLY A 90 -8.97 -1.46 -4.40
N LEU A 91 -9.43 -0.94 -3.27
CA LEU A 91 -10.86 -0.69 -3.01
C LEU A 91 -11.44 0.33 -4.00
N ARG A 92 -10.70 1.42 -4.27
CA ARG A 92 -11.12 2.41 -5.26
C ARG A 92 -11.22 1.81 -6.67
N ALA A 93 -10.27 0.96 -7.05
CA ALA A 93 -10.24 0.34 -8.37
C ALA A 93 -11.38 -0.66 -8.59
N ILE A 94 -11.80 -1.41 -7.57
CA ILE A 94 -12.93 -2.35 -7.66
C ILE A 94 -14.31 -1.67 -7.49
N GLY A 95 -14.32 -0.34 -7.35
CA GLY A 95 -15.55 0.46 -7.26
C GLY A 95 -16.24 0.40 -5.90
N GLU A 96 -15.49 0.20 -4.81
CA GLU A 96 -16.04 0.35 -3.46
C GLU A 96 -16.51 1.78 -3.18
N ASP A 97 -17.49 1.88 -2.27
CA ASP A 97 -17.87 3.17 -1.73
C ASP A 97 -16.82 3.63 -0.73
N MET A 98 -15.95 4.53 -1.19
CA MET A 98 -14.81 5.05 -0.42
C MET A 98 -15.23 5.98 0.74
N THR A 99 -16.54 6.24 0.94
CA THR A 99 -17.04 7.06 2.04
C THR A 99 -17.36 6.26 3.31
N GLN A 100 -17.25 4.93 3.26
CA GLN A 100 -17.47 4.07 4.41
C GLN A 100 -16.47 4.36 5.55
N ASP A 101 -16.96 4.37 6.80
CA ASP A 101 -16.17 4.72 7.98
C ASP A 101 -14.85 3.94 8.10
N TRP A 102 -14.87 2.63 7.82
CA TRP A 102 -13.66 1.80 7.92
C TRP A 102 -12.59 2.17 6.88
N ILE A 103 -13.00 2.62 5.69
CA ILE A 103 -12.07 3.13 4.66
C ILE A 103 -11.54 4.50 5.08
N LEU A 104 -12.42 5.37 5.60
CA LEU A 104 -12.04 6.70 6.06
C LEU A 104 -11.04 6.64 7.21
N ARG A 105 -11.16 5.68 8.14
CA ARG A 105 -10.13 5.45 9.17
C ARG A 105 -8.74 5.19 8.58
N GLY A 106 -8.63 4.42 7.51
CA GLY A 106 -7.35 4.18 6.83
C GLY A 106 -6.77 5.44 6.17
N ARG A 107 -7.61 6.27 5.56
CA ARG A 107 -7.21 7.59 5.06
C ARG A 107 -6.72 8.48 6.20
N ASP A 108 -7.51 8.58 7.27
CA ASP A 108 -7.23 9.46 8.40
C ASP A 108 -5.97 9.02 9.15
N TRP A 109 -5.72 7.71 9.23
CA TRP A 109 -4.48 7.16 9.72
C TRP A 109 -3.28 7.62 8.88
N LEU A 110 -3.33 7.49 7.55
CA LEU A 110 -2.27 8.02 6.68
C LEU A 110 -2.05 9.52 6.94
N GLU A 111 -3.12 10.33 7.01
CA GLU A 111 -2.96 11.76 7.28
C GLU A 111 -2.32 12.06 8.64
N SER A 112 -2.61 11.24 9.66
CA SER A 112 -2.02 11.38 10.99
C SER A 112 -0.51 11.09 11.02
N CYS A 113 0.00 10.30 10.07
CA CYS A 113 1.42 9.95 9.95
C CYS A 113 2.24 10.97 9.13
N GLN A 114 1.65 12.09 8.67
CA GLN A 114 2.39 13.05 7.87
C GLN A 114 3.45 13.79 8.71
N ASN A 115 4.71 13.71 8.30
CA ASN A 115 5.82 14.37 8.99
C ASN A 115 5.73 15.91 8.91
N ASN A 116 6.48 16.59 9.78
CA ASN A 116 6.58 18.05 9.81
C ASN A 116 7.12 18.61 8.49
N ASP A 117 8.03 17.88 7.84
CA ASP A 117 8.53 18.19 6.51
C ASP A 117 7.51 17.87 5.40
N ALA A 118 6.28 17.49 5.69
CA ALA A 118 5.22 17.15 4.75
C ALA A 118 5.37 15.81 3.99
N GLY A 119 6.47 15.07 4.17
CA GLY A 119 6.58 13.72 3.65
C GLY A 119 5.98 12.66 4.57
N TRP A 120 6.16 11.41 4.22
CA TRP A 120 5.85 10.24 5.02
C TRP A 120 7.02 9.28 5.07
N GLY A 121 7.18 8.63 6.21
CA GLY A 121 8.28 7.73 6.49
C GLY A 121 7.93 6.73 7.58
N GLU A 122 8.47 5.53 7.45
CA GLU A 122 8.27 4.39 8.31
C GLU A 122 9.51 3.51 8.22
N THR A 123 10.05 3.16 9.38
CA THR A 123 11.25 2.34 9.47
C THR A 123 10.91 0.85 9.51
N CYS A 124 11.88 0.01 9.13
CA CYS A 124 11.75 -1.45 9.27
C CYS A 124 11.50 -1.89 10.73
N GLY A 125 11.89 -1.08 11.72
CA GLY A 125 11.67 -1.39 13.15
C GLY A 125 10.19 -1.58 13.52
N THR A 126 9.27 -1.05 12.72
CA THR A 126 7.83 -1.23 12.96
C THR A 126 7.37 -2.69 12.85
N TYR A 127 8.10 -3.56 12.15
CA TYR A 127 7.79 -4.99 12.15
C TYR A 127 7.98 -5.66 13.51
N GLU A 128 8.89 -5.14 14.34
CA GLU A 128 9.15 -5.64 15.69
C GLU A 128 8.35 -4.85 16.75
N ASN A 129 8.13 -3.56 16.51
CA ASN A 129 7.42 -2.67 17.41
C ASN A 129 6.27 -1.93 16.72
N PRO A 130 5.04 -2.46 16.79
CA PRO A 130 3.85 -1.79 16.24
C PRO A 130 3.47 -0.46 16.90
N SER A 131 4.20 0.04 17.91
CA SER A 131 4.00 1.42 18.39
C SER A 131 4.66 2.48 17.50
N THR A 132 5.51 2.06 16.55
CA THR A 132 6.24 2.97 15.63
C THR A 132 5.63 3.05 14.23
N LYS A 133 4.36 2.64 14.05
CA LYS A 133 3.71 2.66 12.73
C LYS A 133 3.70 4.05 12.11
N GLY A 134 4.06 4.11 10.84
CA GLY A 134 4.14 5.37 10.10
C GLY A 134 5.14 6.37 10.70
N ILE A 135 6.11 5.91 11.50
CA ILE A 135 7.17 6.76 12.08
C ILE A 135 8.51 6.41 11.42
N GLY A 136 9.12 7.43 10.82
CA GLY A 136 10.41 7.35 10.16
C GLY A 136 10.73 8.62 9.40
N GLU A 137 11.97 8.73 8.93
CA GLU A 137 12.36 9.81 8.02
C GLU A 137 11.56 9.74 6.73
N SER A 138 11.13 10.89 6.24
CA SER A 138 10.35 10.95 5.01
C SER A 138 11.14 10.39 3.83
N THR A 139 10.52 9.49 3.07
CA THR A 139 11.10 8.91 1.85
C THR A 139 10.25 9.23 0.64
N ALA A 140 10.86 9.21 -0.55
CA ALA A 140 10.16 9.51 -1.79
C ALA A 140 9.08 8.45 -2.09
N SER A 141 9.41 7.17 -1.92
CA SER A 141 8.48 6.06 -2.16
C SER A 141 7.30 6.04 -1.18
N GLN A 142 7.55 6.18 0.12
CA GLN A 142 6.48 6.14 1.12
C GLN A 142 5.58 7.38 1.08
N THR A 143 6.17 8.56 0.81
CA THR A 143 5.39 9.77 0.54
C THR A 143 4.47 9.58 -0.67
N ALA A 144 4.97 8.96 -1.73
CA ALA A 144 4.17 8.65 -2.91
C ALA A 144 3.03 7.65 -2.63
N TRP A 145 3.28 6.62 -1.82
CA TRP A 145 2.23 5.69 -1.36
C TRP A 145 1.12 6.42 -0.60
N ALA A 146 1.48 7.21 0.42
CA ALA A 146 0.50 7.97 1.21
C ALA A 146 -0.34 8.90 0.33
N ILE A 147 0.28 9.67 -0.57
CA ILE A 147 -0.42 10.55 -1.52
C ILE A 147 -1.43 9.78 -2.35
N MET A 148 -1.02 8.66 -2.96
CA MET A 148 -1.92 7.85 -3.79
C MET A 148 -3.05 7.23 -2.98
N GLY A 149 -2.79 6.83 -1.72
CA GLY A 149 -3.79 6.25 -0.82
C GLY A 149 -4.87 7.27 -0.46
N ILE A 150 -4.46 8.48 -0.08
CA ILE A 150 -5.37 9.56 0.25
C ILE A 150 -6.14 10.02 -1.01
N CYS A 151 -5.46 10.10 -2.17
CA CYS A 151 -6.11 10.40 -3.46
C CYS A 151 -7.23 9.41 -3.81
N ALA A 152 -7.08 8.13 -3.46
CA ALA A 152 -8.07 7.09 -3.75
C ALA A 152 -9.44 7.37 -3.10
N CYS A 153 -9.44 8.13 -1.99
CA CYS A 153 -10.64 8.55 -1.28
C CYS A 153 -11.35 9.78 -1.88
N GLY A 154 -10.80 10.39 -2.95
CA GLY A 154 -11.52 11.28 -3.86
C GLY A 154 -11.45 12.79 -3.60
N ASP A 155 -11.05 13.24 -2.40
CA ASP A 155 -10.83 14.66 -2.12
C ASP A 155 -9.36 15.02 -2.40
N LEU A 156 -9.09 15.61 -3.56
CA LEU A 156 -7.74 15.96 -4.01
C LEU A 156 -7.23 17.26 -3.39
N ASP A 157 -8.11 18.10 -2.85
CA ASP A 157 -7.75 19.41 -2.30
C ASP A 157 -7.30 19.32 -0.83
N ARG A 158 -7.24 18.09 -0.27
CA ARG A 158 -6.76 17.87 1.11
C ARG A 158 -5.37 18.47 1.32
N PRO A 159 -5.15 19.23 2.41
CA PRO A 159 -3.86 19.83 2.70
C PRO A 159 -2.71 18.82 2.76
N SER A 160 -2.98 17.60 3.22
CA SER A 160 -2.01 16.49 3.30
C SER A 160 -1.44 16.14 1.92
N ILE A 161 -2.29 15.96 0.92
CA ILE A 161 -1.90 15.71 -0.48
C ILE A 161 -1.05 16.88 -1.00
N GLN A 162 -1.53 18.12 -0.86
CA GLN A 162 -0.83 19.31 -1.37
C GLN A 162 0.55 19.51 -0.71
N ARG A 163 0.67 19.16 0.57
CA ARG A 163 1.93 19.16 1.31
C ARG A 163 2.87 18.06 0.80
N GLY A 164 2.36 16.84 0.61
CA GLY A 164 3.13 15.70 0.09
C GLY A 164 3.65 15.93 -1.34
N LEU A 165 2.82 16.46 -2.22
CA LEU A 165 3.23 16.80 -3.59
C LEU A 165 4.38 17.82 -3.58
N ARG A 166 4.29 18.85 -2.71
CA ARG A 166 5.38 19.81 -2.52
C ARG A 166 6.64 19.18 -1.93
N TYR A 167 6.51 18.18 -1.06
CA TYR A 167 7.65 17.38 -0.61
C TYR A 167 8.34 16.71 -1.79
N LEU A 168 7.60 15.98 -2.64
CA LEU A 168 8.20 15.29 -3.78
C LEU A 168 8.84 16.27 -4.76
N LEU A 169 8.18 17.37 -5.10
CA LEU A 169 8.73 18.35 -6.04
C LEU A 169 10.01 19.02 -5.53
N ARG A 170 10.10 19.31 -4.23
CA ARG A 170 11.28 19.97 -3.66
C ARG A 170 12.44 19.02 -3.36
N SER A 171 12.16 17.72 -3.17
CA SER A 171 13.18 16.69 -2.95
C SER A 171 13.67 16.04 -4.24
N GLN A 172 13.12 16.44 -5.40
CA GLN A 172 13.59 16.01 -6.70
C GLN A 172 14.95 16.65 -7.02
N ASN A 173 15.89 15.83 -7.46
CA ASN A 173 17.20 16.24 -7.94
C ASN A 173 17.10 16.96 -9.30
N PRO A 174 18.11 17.76 -9.68
CA PRO A 174 18.11 18.46 -10.97
C PRO A 174 18.02 17.55 -12.21
N ASP A 175 18.44 16.29 -12.10
CA ASP A 175 18.33 15.28 -13.17
C ASP A 175 16.96 14.59 -13.23
N GLY A 176 16.05 14.98 -12.34
CA GLY A 176 14.70 14.43 -12.22
C GLY A 176 14.59 13.22 -11.29
N SER A 177 15.69 12.75 -10.73
CA SER A 177 15.70 11.61 -9.80
C SER A 177 15.30 12.01 -8.37
N TRP A 178 14.98 11.04 -7.52
CA TRP A 178 14.95 11.20 -6.07
C TRP A 178 15.97 10.32 -5.38
N ASP A 179 16.51 10.79 -4.26
CA ASP A 179 17.34 9.98 -3.37
C ASP A 179 16.51 9.28 -2.30
N GLU A 180 16.95 8.08 -1.91
CA GLU A 180 16.33 7.28 -0.86
C GLU A 180 17.37 6.36 -0.23
N GLU A 181 17.82 6.72 0.96
CA GLU A 181 18.78 5.91 1.73
C GLU A 181 18.07 4.77 2.46
N GLN A 182 16.89 5.06 3.01
CA GLN A 182 16.09 4.15 3.81
C GLN A 182 15.63 2.91 3.03
N ILE A 183 15.52 1.79 3.72
CA ILE A 183 15.00 0.54 3.16
C ILE A 183 13.48 0.55 3.24
N THR A 184 12.83 0.38 2.10
CA THR A 184 11.37 0.48 1.95
C THR A 184 10.72 -0.81 1.44
N GLY A 185 11.51 -1.83 1.08
CA GLY A 185 11.04 -3.16 0.70
C GLY A 185 11.20 -4.19 1.82
N THR A 186 10.39 -5.24 1.80
CA THR A 186 10.46 -6.32 2.80
C THR A 186 10.41 -7.68 2.11
N GLY A 187 11.36 -8.55 2.44
CA GLY A 187 11.33 -9.96 2.03
C GLY A 187 10.74 -10.84 3.14
N PHE A 188 11.36 -10.81 4.32
CA PHE A 188 10.88 -11.50 5.52
C PHE A 188 10.83 -10.50 6.70
N PRO A 189 9.63 -10.12 7.17
CA PRO A 189 9.47 -9.22 8.31
C PRO A 189 10.33 -9.62 9.52
N GLY A 190 11.07 -8.66 10.09
CA GLY A 190 11.96 -8.90 11.24
C GLY A 190 13.29 -9.57 10.91
N VAL A 191 13.53 -10.01 9.65
CA VAL A 191 14.72 -10.80 9.30
C VAL A 191 15.44 -10.28 8.07
N PHE A 192 14.71 -9.96 6.99
CA PHE A 192 15.30 -9.66 5.70
C PHE A 192 14.53 -8.55 4.97
N TYR A 193 15.23 -7.45 4.72
CA TYR A 193 14.69 -6.26 4.06
C TYR A 193 15.35 -6.03 2.70
N LEU A 194 14.63 -5.35 1.82
CA LEU A 194 14.99 -5.22 0.40
C LEU A 194 15.12 -3.75 0.00
N LYS A 195 16.23 -3.39 -0.62
CA LYS A 195 16.37 -2.10 -1.32
C LYS A 195 15.91 -2.26 -2.77
N TYR A 196 14.73 -1.74 -3.08
CA TYR A 196 14.27 -1.63 -4.46
C TYR A 196 14.72 -0.29 -5.04
N ASP A 197 15.85 -0.26 -5.76
CA ASP A 197 16.45 0.98 -6.25
C ASP A 197 15.54 1.84 -7.13
N MET A 198 14.53 1.23 -7.76
CA MET A 198 13.58 1.93 -8.62
C MET A 198 12.36 2.47 -7.86
N TYR A 199 12.13 2.12 -6.60
CA TYR A 199 10.98 2.63 -5.83
C TYR A 199 11.01 4.14 -5.68
N ARG A 200 12.18 4.68 -5.35
CA ARG A 200 12.42 6.13 -5.26
C ARG A 200 12.15 6.88 -6.57
N GLN A 201 12.15 6.21 -7.72
CA GLN A 201 11.85 6.86 -9.00
C GLN A 201 10.41 6.62 -9.45
N ASN A 202 9.99 5.35 -9.45
CA ASN A 202 8.71 4.94 -10.02
C ASN A 202 7.53 5.44 -9.21
N PHE A 203 7.61 5.41 -7.88
CA PHE A 203 6.47 5.78 -7.04
C PHE A 203 6.21 7.29 -7.03
N PRO A 204 7.20 8.19 -6.89
CA PRO A 204 6.96 9.63 -7.03
C PRO A 204 6.34 9.99 -8.38
N LEU A 205 6.87 9.44 -9.48
CA LEU A 205 6.29 9.65 -10.81
C LEU A 205 4.83 9.16 -10.89
N LEU A 206 4.56 7.97 -10.34
CA LEU A 206 3.21 7.42 -10.32
C LEU A 206 2.25 8.26 -9.45
N ALA A 207 2.70 8.79 -8.32
CA ALA A 207 1.89 9.64 -7.45
C ALA A 207 1.57 10.98 -8.12
N LEU A 208 2.57 11.64 -8.73
CA LEU A 208 2.37 12.87 -9.51
C LEU A 208 1.39 12.64 -10.67
N ALA A 209 1.57 11.55 -11.43
CA ALA A 209 0.68 11.19 -12.52
C ALA A 209 -0.74 10.87 -12.02
N THR A 210 -0.87 10.14 -10.91
CA THR A 210 -2.16 9.82 -10.28
C THR A 210 -2.92 11.10 -9.94
N TYR A 211 -2.25 12.06 -9.29
CA TYR A 211 -2.86 13.33 -8.92
C TYR A 211 -3.30 14.14 -10.15
N VAL A 212 -2.40 14.30 -11.14
CA VAL A 212 -2.70 15.06 -12.37
C VAL A 212 -3.85 14.43 -13.14
N ASN A 213 -3.85 13.10 -13.30
CA ASN A 213 -4.93 12.40 -14.00
C ASN A 213 -6.27 12.55 -13.28
N ALA A 214 -6.29 12.37 -11.96
CA ALA A 214 -7.50 12.55 -11.16
C ALA A 214 -8.03 13.98 -11.25
N ARG A 215 -7.17 15.00 -11.23
CA ARG A 215 -7.56 16.41 -11.37
C ARG A 215 -8.12 16.75 -12.75
N ASN A 216 -7.61 16.09 -13.78
CA ASN A 216 -8.08 16.25 -15.17
C ASN A 216 -9.36 15.45 -15.48
N GLY A 217 -10.00 14.83 -14.48
CA GLY A 217 -11.17 13.98 -14.68
C GLY A 217 -10.86 12.69 -15.43
N LEU A 218 -9.58 12.35 -15.60
CA LEU A 218 -9.17 11.04 -16.10
C LEU A 218 -9.29 10.05 -14.95
N THR A 219 -10.50 9.54 -14.75
CA THR A 219 -10.69 8.33 -13.96
C THR A 219 -10.11 7.14 -14.72
N TYR A 220 -9.64 6.14 -13.96
CA TYR A 220 -9.01 4.94 -14.49
C TYR A 220 -9.74 4.41 -15.74
N ARG A 221 -9.06 4.39 -16.88
CA ARG A 221 -9.53 3.69 -18.07
C ARG A 221 -9.06 2.24 -17.93
N PRO A 222 -9.94 1.24 -18.11
CA PRO A 222 -9.50 -0.15 -18.25
C PRO A 222 -8.36 -0.20 -19.27
N GLY A 223 -7.23 -0.82 -18.90
CA GLY A 223 -6.10 -0.98 -19.80
C GLY A 223 -6.53 -1.68 -21.09
N PHE A 224 -5.92 -1.27 -22.21
CA PHE A 224 -6.27 -1.60 -23.60
C PHE A 224 -6.11 -3.08 -24.02
N TYR A 225 -6.11 -4.04 -23.09
CA TYR A 225 -6.06 -5.46 -23.43
C TYR A 225 -7.32 -6.16 -22.95
N ARG A 226 -8.35 -6.17 -23.80
CA ARG A 226 -9.27 -7.30 -23.82
C ARG A 226 -8.50 -8.44 -24.47
N CYS A 227 -8.12 -9.44 -23.69
CA CYS A 227 -7.85 -10.75 -24.27
C CYS A 227 -9.21 -11.28 -24.72
N ASP A 228 -9.51 -11.13 -26.01
CA ASP A 228 -10.56 -11.90 -26.67
C ASP A 228 -10.16 -13.38 -26.73
#